data_AF-A0AAV0WSJ7-F1
#
_entry.id   AF-A0AAV0WSJ7-F1
#
_cell.length_a   1.000
_cell.length_b   1.000
_cell.length_c   1.000
_cell.angle_alpha   90.00
_cell.angle_beta   90.00
_cell.angle_gamma   90.00
#
_symmetry.space_group_name_H-M   'P 1'
#
loop_
_entity.id
_entity.type
_entity.pdbx_description
1 polymer ?
#
loop_
_entity_poly.entity_id
_entity_poly.type
_entity_poly.pdbx_seq_one_letter_code
_entity_poly.pdbx_strand_id
1 'polypeptide(L)'
;MFLYVTKSRKVPIKNVDDVLKLMKNDDALRQMLPELNKILCIMLFIPVSSCTSERSFSALRRLKTYIRSTMSQTRLNGISILHVHRDEEINVETVANQFINISKMRKNTFSL
;
A
#
# COMPACT_ATOMS: atom_id res chain seq x y z
N MET A 1 -22.33 -2.94 24.40
CA MET A 1 -21.08 -2.99 25.20
C MET A 1 -20.29 -1.69 25.10
N PHE A 2 -19.83 -1.25 23.91
CA PHE A 2 -19.12 0.01 23.74
C PHE A 2 -19.89 1.24 24.26
N LEU A 3 -21.17 1.41 23.89
CA LEU A 3 -22.02 2.51 24.40
C LEU A 3 -22.24 2.49 25.93
N TYR A 4 -22.08 1.32 26.56
CA TYR A 4 -22.21 1.17 28.00
C TYR A 4 -20.95 1.68 28.71
N VAL A 5 -19.76 1.39 28.14
CA VAL A 5 -18.48 1.91 28.60
C VAL A 5 -18.44 3.43 28.48
N THR A 6 -18.93 3.98 27.38
CA THR A 6 -18.90 5.43 27.11
C THR A 6 -19.87 6.20 28.00
N LYS A 7 -21.06 5.62 28.25
CA LYS A 7 -22.03 6.13 29.23
C LYS A 7 -21.50 6.06 30.67
N SER A 8 -20.77 5.01 31.03
CA SER A 8 -20.18 4.84 32.36
C SER A 8 -19.03 5.82 32.62
N ARG A 9 -18.23 6.14 31.58
CA ARG A 9 -17.08 7.05 31.67
C ARG A 9 -17.44 8.52 31.42
N LYS A 10 -18.72 8.86 31.17
CA LYS A 10 -19.21 10.22 30.88
C LYS A 10 -18.44 10.94 29.75
N VAL A 11 -17.92 10.20 28.77
CA VAL A 11 -17.21 10.82 27.64
C VAL A 11 -18.26 11.20 26.57
N PRO A 12 -18.43 12.49 26.24
CA PRO A 12 -19.34 12.89 25.18
C PRO A 12 -18.71 12.54 23.83
N ILE A 13 -19.20 11.47 23.19
CA ILE A 13 -18.79 11.13 21.83
C ILE A 13 -19.67 11.90 20.87
N LYS A 14 -19.07 12.83 20.12
CA LYS A 14 -19.76 13.56 19.04
C LYS A 14 -19.22 13.15 17.68
N ASN A 15 -17.91 12.88 17.59
CA ASN A 15 -17.22 12.59 16.35
C ASN A 15 -16.51 11.24 16.37
N VAL A 16 -16.24 10.70 15.18
CA VAL A 16 -15.44 9.46 15.00
C VAL A 16 -14.01 9.63 15.55
N ASP A 17 -13.48 10.86 15.55
CA ASP A 17 -12.17 11.18 16.12
C ASP A 17 -12.14 10.98 17.65
N ASP A 18 -13.25 11.22 18.35
CA ASP A 18 -13.35 10.99 19.80
C ASP A 18 -13.31 9.48 20.12
N VAL A 19 -13.94 8.67 19.26
CA VAL A 19 -13.89 7.21 19.33
C VAL A 19 -12.47 6.71 19.07
N LEU A 20 -11.78 7.28 18.08
CA LEU A 20 -10.40 6.92 17.76
C LEU A 20 -9.44 7.24 18.92
N LYS A 21 -9.58 8.40 19.55
CA LYS A 21 -8.77 8.79 20.72
C LYS A 21 -8.99 7.86 21.90
N LEU A 22 -10.25 7.51 22.18
CA LEU A 22 -10.59 6.61 23.28
C LEU A 22 -10.05 5.20 23.04
N MET A 23 -10.14 4.68 21.82
CA MET A 23 -9.56 3.38 21.48
C MET A 23 -8.03 3.38 21.43
N LYS A 24 -7.38 4.52 21.15
CA LYS A 24 -5.92 4.65 21.21
C LYS A 24 -5.36 4.65 22.62
N ASN A 25 -6.10 5.21 23.57
CA ASN A 25 -5.64 5.38 24.95
C ASN A 25 -5.84 4.13 25.82
N ASP A 26 -6.75 3.22 25.44
CA ASP A 26 -7.09 2.01 26.21
C ASP A 26 -6.86 0.74 25.38
N ASP A 27 -5.70 0.09 25.57
CA ASP A 27 -5.40 -1.18 24.89
C ASP A 27 -6.32 -2.33 25.35
N ALA A 28 -6.81 -2.27 26.59
CA ALA A 28 -7.80 -3.23 27.09
C ALA A 28 -9.13 -3.15 26.31
N LEU A 29 -9.57 -1.96 25.91
CA LEU A 29 -10.80 -1.79 25.13
C LEU A 29 -10.65 -2.30 23.70
N ARG A 30 -9.45 -2.19 23.11
CA ARG A 30 -9.16 -2.77 21.80
C ARG A 30 -9.26 -4.29 21.81
N GLN A 31 -8.80 -4.93 22.88
CA GLN A 31 -8.88 -6.39 23.04
C GLN A 31 -10.31 -6.85 23.34
N MET A 32 -11.07 -6.08 24.12
CA MET A 32 -12.47 -6.40 24.44
C MET A 32 -13.43 -6.21 23.25
N LEU A 33 -13.11 -5.31 22.32
CA LEU A 33 -13.96 -4.95 21.17
C LEU A 33 -13.17 -5.04 19.84
N PRO A 34 -12.72 -6.24 19.45
CA PRO A 34 -11.86 -6.40 18.27
C PRO A 34 -12.58 -6.02 16.97
N GLU A 35 -13.88 -6.29 16.87
CA GLU A 35 -14.67 -5.98 15.66
C GLU A 35 -14.84 -4.47 15.44
N LEU A 36 -15.02 -3.70 16.53
CA LEU A 36 -15.08 -2.24 16.46
C LEU A 36 -13.74 -1.68 15.97
N ASN A 37 -12.63 -2.22 16.47
CA ASN A 37 -11.28 -1.80 16.07
C ASN A 37 -11.02 -2.07 14.59
N LYS A 38 -11.41 -3.26 14.08
CA LYS A 38 -11.28 -3.61 12.66
C LYS A 38 -12.06 -2.64 11.77
N ILE A 39 -13.31 -2.32 12.12
CA ILE A 39 -14.13 -1.39 11.35
C ILE A 39 -13.51 0.02 11.32
N LEU A 40 -13.00 0.50 12.45
CA LEU A 40 -12.29 1.79 12.53
C LEU A 40 -11.03 1.81 11.68
N CYS A 41 -10.23 0.73 11.71
CA CYS A 41 -9.08 0.60 10.84
C CYS A 41 -9.50 0.67 9.36
N ILE A 42 -10.48 -0.13 8.94
CA ILE A 42 -10.97 -0.13 7.56
C ILE A 42 -11.43 1.28 7.16
N MET A 43 -12.19 1.96 8.02
CA MET A 43 -12.67 3.32 7.77
C MET A 43 -11.53 4.33 7.58
N LEU A 44 -10.42 4.18 8.32
CA LEU A 44 -9.23 5.03 8.18
C LEU A 44 -8.39 4.69 6.95
N PHE A 45 -8.40 3.43 6.52
CA PHE A 45 -7.64 2.97 5.35
C PHE A 45 -8.35 3.23 4.03
N ILE A 46 -9.68 3.34 4.01
CA ILE A 46 -10.41 3.68 2.80
C ILE A 46 -9.96 5.09 2.36
N PRO A 47 -9.36 5.24 1.17
CA PRO A 47 -8.97 6.54 0.69
C PRO A 47 -10.23 7.38 0.52
N VAL A 48 -10.30 8.52 1.20
CA VAL A 48 -11.43 9.45 1.12
C VAL A 48 -11.54 10.07 -0.28
N SER A 49 -10.48 9.97 -1.09
CA SER A 49 -10.40 10.55 -2.43
C SER A 49 -9.91 9.54 -3.48
N SER A 50 -10.32 9.76 -4.73
CA SER A 50 -9.83 9.06 -5.92
C SER A 50 -8.41 9.46 -6.33
N CYS A 51 -7.75 10.38 -5.61
CA CYS A 51 -6.48 10.95 -6.05
C CYS A 51 -5.38 9.89 -6.26
N THR A 52 -5.37 8.81 -5.47
CA THR A 52 -4.40 7.71 -5.60
C THR A 52 -4.63 6.88 -6.86
N SER A 53 -5.88 6.58 -7.19
CA SER A 53 -6.24 5.85 -8.42
C SER A 53 -6.01 6.73 -9.65
N GLU A 54 -6.39 8.01 -9.60
CA GLU A 54 -6.13 9.00 -10.66
C GLU A 54 -4.63 9.14 -10.96
N ARG A 55 -3.79 9.25 -9.91
CA ARG A 55 -2.33 9.27 -10.06
C ARG A 55 -1.82 8.02 -10.78
N SER A 56 -2.36 6.84 -10.42
CA SER A 56 -1.99 5.55 -11.03
C SER A 56 -2.42 5.46 -12.49
N PHE A 57 -3.66 5.85 -12.82
CA PHE A 57 -4.16 5.88 -14.19
C PHE A 57 -3.43 6.92 -15.06
N SER A 58 -3.09 8.08 -14.49
CA SER A 58 -2.27 9.09 -15.15
C SER A 58 -0.87 8.56 -15.48
N ALA A 59 -0.24 7.81 -14.57
CA ALA A 59 1.02 7.12 -14.83
C ALA A 59 0.88 6.04 -15.92
N LEU A 60 -0.16 5.20 -15.85
CA LEU A 60 -0.42 4.17 -16.86
C LEU A 60 -0.65 4.77 -18.25
N ARG A 61 -1.35 5.90 -18.35
CA ARG A 61 -1.56 6.62 -19.63
C ARG A 61 -0.25 7.07 -20.26
N ARG A 62 0.76 7.44 -19.46
CA ARG A 62 2.11 7.77 -19.97
C ARG A 62 2.91 6.53 -20.37
N LEU A 63 2.72 5.41 -19.67
CA LEU A 63 3.47 4.17 -19.91
C LEU A 63 2.94 3.35 -21.09
N LYS A 64 1.61 3.28 -21.25
CA LYS A 64 0.93 2.50 -22.28
C LYS A 64 0.65 3.38 -23.51
N THR A 65 1.67 3.54 -24.34
CA THR A 65 1.57 4.28 -25.61
C THR A 65 1.25 3.35 -26.79
N TYR A 66 0.86 3.93 -27.93
CA TYR A 66 0.57 3.19 -29.16
C TYR A 66 1.72 2.27 -29.60
N ILE A 67 2.96 2.77 -29.55
CA ILE A 67 4.17 2.01 -29.90
C ILE A 67 4.42 0.85 -28.92
N ARG A 68 3.90 0.94 -27.68
CA ARG A 68 4.03 -0.09 -26.63
C ARG A 68 2.74 -0.89 -26.43
N SER A 69 1.84 -0.89 -27.42
CA SER A 69 0.52 -1.53 -27.32
C SER A 69 0.58 -3.06 -27.19
N THR A 70 1.65 -3.70 -27.67
CA THR A 70 1.85 -5.16 -27.65
C THR A 70 2.53 -5.69 -26.39
N MET A 71 2.75 -4.84 -25.38
CA MET A 71 3.47 -5.23 -24.17
C MET A 71 2.64 -6.19 -23.29
N SER A 72 3.28 -7.23 -22.75
CA SER A 72 2.61 -8.15 -21.82
C SER A 72 2.20 -7.44 -20.53
N GLN A 73 1.11 -7.91 -19.90
CA GLN A 73 0.64 -7.34 -18.64
C GLN A 73 1.67 -7.49 -17.51
N THR A 74 2.42 -8.59 -17.48
CA THR A 74 3.51 -8.80 -16.53
C THR A 74 4.57 -7.71 -16.62
N ARG A 75 4.96 -7.35 -17.84
CA ARG A 75 5.93 -6.28 -18.09
C ARG A 75 5.34 -4.91 -17.77
N LEU A 76 4.07 -4.66 -18.10
CA LEU A 76 3.39 -3.39 -17.81
C LEU A 76 3.34 -3.13 -16.31
N ASN A 77 2.94 -4.13 -15.52
CA ASN A 77 2.87 -4.01 -14.08
C ASN A 77 4.25 -3.72 -13.48
N GLY A 78 5.29 -4.45 -13.90
CA GLY A 78 6.65 -4.20 -13.43
C GLY A 78 7.14 -2.77 -13.70
N ILE A 79 6.93 -2.27 -14.92
CA ILE A 79 7.30 -0.88 -15.26
C ILE A 79 6.44 0.14 -14.50
N SER A 80 5.16 -0.16 -14.26
CA SER A 80 4.26 0.74 -13.53
C SER A 80 4.71 0.94 -12.08
N ILE A 81 5.18 -0.12 -11.43
CA ILE A 81 5.72 -0.07 -10.06
C ILE A 81 7.00 0.76 -10.05
N LEU A 82 7.94 0.49 -10.96
CA LEU A 82 9.18 1.25 -11.09
C LEU A 82 8.94 2.75 -11.39
N HIS A 83 7.87 3.07 -12.13
CA HIS A 83 7.52 4.46 -12.42
C HIS A 83 6.92 5.17 -11.19
N VAL A 84 6.10 4.48 -10.39
CA VAL A 84 5.47 5.07 -9.19
C VAL A 84 6.48 5.22 -8.06
N HIS A 85 7.36 4.23 -7.87
CA HIS A 85 8.38 4.17 -6.84
C HIS A 85 9.76 4.57 -7.37
N ARG A 86 9.83 5.67 -8.13
CA ARG A 86 11.10 6.12 -8.74
C ARG A 86 12.13 6.57 -7.72
N ASP A 87 11.67 7.09 -6.59
CA ASP A 87 12.52 7.67 -5.55
C ASP A 87 13.12 6.61 -4.62
N GLU A 88 12.76 5.34 -4.78
CA GLU A 88 13.36 4.24 -4.04
C GLU A 88 14.70 3.84 -4.66
N GLU A 89 15.76 3.78 -3.84
CA GLU A 89 17.07 3.35 -4.29
C GLU A 89 17.08 1.85 -4.59
N ILE A 90 17.43 1.51 -5.83
CA ILE A 90 17.58 0.12 -6.27
C ILE A 90 19.06 -0.16 -6.41
N ASN A 91 19.55 -1.17 -5.70
CA ASN A 91 20.92 -1.65 -5.88
C ASN A 91 21.03 -2.33 -7.26
N VAL A 92 21.67 -1.65 -8.21
CA VAL A 92 21.82 -2.11 -9.59
C VAL A 92 22.66 -3.39 -9.66
N GLU A 93 23.67 -3.53 -8.80
CA GLU A 93 24.54 -4.71 -8.77
C GLU A 93 23.78 -5.97 -8.37
N THR A 94 22.88 -5.88 -7.39
CA THR A 94 22.08 -7.05 -6.98
C THR A 94 21.13 -7.48 -8.09
N VAL A 95 20.48 -6.53 -8.77
CA VAL A 95 19.59 -6.81 -9.90
C VAL A 95 20.37 -7.40 -11.08
N ALA A 96 21.56 -6.86 -11.38
CA ALA A 96 22.45 -7.38 -12.41
C ALA A 96 22.88 -8.82 -12.10
N ASN A 97 23.34 -9.06 -10.87
CA ASN A 97 23.74 -10.40 -10.41
C ASN A 97 22.57 -11.39 -10.47
N GLN A 98 21.35 -10.99 -10.10
CA GLN A 98 20.16 -11.81 -10.29
C GLN A 98 19.92 -12.14 -11.76
N PHE A 99 19.98 -11.14 -12.65
CA PHE A 99 19.78 -11.33 -14.09
C PHE A 99 20.80 -12.30 -14.71
N ILE A 100 22.08 -12.16 -14.32
CA ILE A 100 23.19 -13.03 -14.76
C ILE A 100 22.96 -14.45 -14.25
N ASN A 101 22.52 -14.60 -12.99
CA ASN A 101 22.36 -15.91 -12.36
C ASN A 101 21.19 -16.76 -12.90
N ILE A 102 20.20 -16.15 -13.56
CA ILE A 102 19.02 -16.86 -14.11
C ILE A 102 19.40 -17.88 -15.19
N SER A 103 20.48 -17.65 -15.96
CA SER A 103 20.84 -18.55 -17.06
C SER A 103 22.34 -18.81 -17.09
N LYS A 104 22.72 -20.08 -17.31
CA LYS A 104 24.11 -20.51 -17.46
C LYS A 104 24.81 -19.81 -18.64
N MET A 105 24.08 -19.52 -19.72
CA MET A 105 24.59 -18.72 -20.85
C MET A 105 24.94 -17.30 -20.41
N ARG A 106 24.06 -16.66 -19.63
CA ARG A 106 24.28 -15.29 -19.14
C ARG A 106 25.46 -15.23 -18.17
N LYS A 107 25.60 -16.22 -17.29
CA LYS A 107 26.79 -16.35 -16.44
C LYS A 107 28.05 -16.31 -17.30
N ASN A 108 28.16 -17.19 -18.28
CA ASN A 108 29.36 -17.27 -19.12
C ASN A 108 29.65 -15.99 -19.92
N THR A 109 28.62 -15.21 -20.28
CA THR A 109 28.81 -13.94 -21.03
C THR A 109 29.15 -12.76 -20.14
N PHE A 110 28.56 -12.68 -18.95
CA PHE A 110 28.66 -11.51 -18.07
C PHE A 110 29.55 -11.74 -16.84
N SER A 111 30.02 -12.97 -16.57
CA SER A 111 31.06 -13.24 -15.58
C SER A 111 32.43 -13.00 -16.22
N LEU A 112 32.81 -11.73 -16.33
CA LEU A 112 34.21 -11.33 -16.50
C LEU A 112 34.74 -10.86 -15.16
#